data_AF-A0A6H1X0H2-F1
#
_entry.id   AF-A0A6H1X0H2-F1
#
_cell.length_a   1.000
_cell.length_b   1.000
_cell.length_c   1.000
_cell.angle_alpha   90.00
_cell.angle_beta   90.00
_cell.angle_gamma   90.00
#
_symmetry.space_group_name_H-M   'P 1'
#
loop_
_entity.id
_entity.type
_entity.pdbx_description
1 polymer ?
#
loop_
_entity_poly.entity_id
_entity_poly.type
_entity_poly.pdbx_seq_one_letter_code
_entity_poly.pdbx_strand_id
1 'polypeptide(L)'
;MAINKIFREMFNEQKRKNELEQQKEIIRRALEDQGNMVNDYDRAMDLLEIEAYEDAIPLLIKCAEKNNASAQYELGRLLKEGIGTEINKEISKEYLMKSYKNGYKKSGALLREMRHEENENFDKIVDTEYETIISDLGYKIDMPKNWVKLESKNKHCFDTIAIDVVDGDVIFNIKMQVFLIEIPENMSFCVDLDRVANNMGCIESVSFNNGNCNGKLICGEGLDGTCNYLFISKGMRGVYDVRVIVDKYLDPIYEEVIDHIIYSFDILDKIPEK
;
A
#
# COMPACT_ATOMS: atom_id res chain seq x y z
N MET A 1 -22.48 25.06 -75.73
CA MET A 1 -22.55 23.91 -74.80
C MET A 1 -21.27 23.69 -73.95
N ALA A 2 -20.31 24.63 -73.87
CA ALA A 2 -19.03 24.41 -73.16
C ALA A 2 -19.01 24.90 -71.69
N ILE A 3 -19.67 26.02 -71.37
CA ILE A 3 -19.64 26.65 -70.03
C ILE A 3 -20.26 25.76 -68.93
N ASN A 4 -21.36 25.07 -69.24
CA ASN A 4 -22.02 24.17 -68.28
C ASN A 4 -21.19 22.95 -67.90
N LYS A 5 -20.24 22.53 -68.75
CA LYS A 5 -19.36 21.40 -68.46
C LYS A 5 -18.23 21.82 -67.51
N ILE A 6 -17.61 22.97 -67.80
CA ILE A 6 -16.55 23.56 -66.96
C ILE A 6 -17.08 23.89 -65.56
N PHE A 7 -18.26 24.51 -65.46
CA PHE A 7 -18.85 24.81 -64.14
C PHE A 7 -19.18 23.55 -63.32
N ARG A 8 -19.63 22.47 -63.96
CA ARG A 8 -19.86 21.18 -63.29
C ARG A 8 -18.55 20.52 -62.85
N GLU A 9 -17.51 20.60 -63.67
CA GLU A 9 -16.17 20.11 -63.33
C GLU A 9 -15.58 20.88 -62.14
N MET A 10 -15.64 22.22 -62.15
CA MET A 10 -15.21 23.06 -61.02
C MET A 10 -16.00 22.78 -59.74
N PHE A 11 -17.32 22.59 -59.83
CA PHE A 11 -18.15 22.26 -58.66
C PHE A 11 -17.81 20.88 -58.09
N ASN A 12 -17.54 19.91 -58.97
CA ASN A 12 -17.10 18.58 -58.57
C ASN A 12 -15.70 18.59 -57.96
N GLU A 13 -14.78 19.41 -58.48
CA GLU A 13 -13.45 19.60 -57.90
C GLU A 13 -13.52 20.26 -56.52
N GLN A 14 -14.33 21.30 -56.36
CA GLN A 14 -14.53 21.96 -55.06
C GLN A 14 -15.15 21.00 -54.04
N LYS A 15 -16.16 20.22 -54.45
CA LYS A 15 -16.78 19.21 -53.59
C LYS A 15 -15.78 18.12 -53.19
N ARG A 16 -14.97 17.63 -54.14
CA ARG A 16 -13.92 16.64 -53.89
C ARG A 16 -12.84 17.18 -52.95
N LYS A 17 -12.50 18.47 -53.06
CA LYS A 17 -11.55 19.14 -52.17
C LYS A 17 -12.09 19.22 -50.75
N ASN A 18 -13.35 19.63 -50.58
CA ASN A 18 -14.02 19.66 -49.27
C ASN A 18 -14.16 18.26 -48.66
N GLU A 19 -14.49 17.24 -49.45
CA GLU A 19 -14.55 15.84 -49.00
C GLU A 19 -13.16 15.35 -48.56
N LEU A 20 -12.09 15.73 -49.29
CA LEU A 20 -10.71 15.41 -48.93
C LEU A 20 -10.28 16.13 -47.63
N GLU A 21 -10.69 17.38 -47.44
CA GLU A 21 -10.46 18.13 -46.19
C GLU A 21 -11.17 17.45 -44.99
N GLN A 22 -12.43 17.04 -45.17
CA GLN A 22 -13.16 16.29 -44.14
C GLN A 22 -12.52 14.93 -43.83
N GLN A 23 -12.07 14.20 -44.86
CA GLN A 23 -11.36 12.94 -44.66
C GLN A 23 -10.04 13.13 -43.91
N LYS A 24 -9.29 14.20 -44.22
CA LYS A 24 -8.07 14.56 -43.47
C LYS A 24 -8.37 14.87 -42.00
N GLU A 25 -9.45 15.58 -41.72
CA GLU A 25 -9.86 15.91 -40.35
C GLU A 25 -10.31 14.66 -39.57
N ILE A 26 -11.04 13.73 -40.20
CA ILE A 26 -11.41 12.45 -39.58
C ILE A 26 -10.17 11.60 -39.30
N ILE A 27 -9.22 11.54 -40.23
CA ILE A 27 -7.95 10.83 -40.04
C ILE A 27 -7.14 11.50 -38.93
N ARG A 28 -7.09 12.83 -38.87
CA ARG A 28 -6.42 13.57 -37.81
C ARG A 28 -7.03 13.24 -36.44
N ARG A 29 -8.35 13.28 -36.31
CA ARG A 29 -9.04 12.91 -35.06
C ARG A 29 -8.84 11.43 -34.71
N ALA A 30 -8.87 10.54 -35.70
CA ALA A 30 -8.58 9.13 -35.50
C ALA A 30 -7.11 8.88 -35.10
N LEU A 31 -6.16 9.69 -35.58
CA LEU A 31 -4.75 9.67 -35.18
C LEU A 31 -4.52 10.36 -33.83
N GLU A 32 -5.30 11.36 -33.46
CA GLU A 32 -5.33 11.95 -32.12
C GLU A 32 -5.97 10.97 -31.11
N ASP A 33 -6.99 10.20 -31.53
CA ASP A 33 -7.65 9.14 -30.74
C ASP A 33 -6.83 7.85 -30.69
N GLN A 34 -6.07 7.49 -31.73
CA GLN A 34 -5.08 6.40 -31.70
C GLN A 34 -3.76 6.83 -31.05
N GLY A 35 -3.38 8.10 -31.17
CA GLY A 35 -2.25 8.73 -30.49
C GLY A 35 -2.51 8.98 -29.00
N ASN A 36 -3.79 8.93 -28.58
CA ASN A 36 -4.24 8.82 -27.19
C ASN A 36 -3.97 7.43 -26.57
N MET A 37 -3.24 6.52 -27.22
CA MET A 37 -2.74 5.30 -26.59
C MET A 37 -1.45 5.51 -25.76
N VAL A 38 -0.93 6.73 -25.66
CA VAL A 38 0.02 7.08 -24.58
C VAL A 38 -0.76 7.82 -23.51
N ASN A 39 -0.91 7.20 -22.33
CA ASN A 39 -1.51 7.86 -21.18
C ASN A 39 -0.73 9.14 -20.87
N ASP A 40 -1.42 10.25 -20.52
CA ASP A 40 -0.77 11.49 -20.06
C ASP A 40 0.32 11.21 -18.99
N TYR A 41 0.08 10.18 -18.18
CA TYR A 41 1.04 9.66 -17.19
C TYR A 41 2.27 9.00 -17.83
N ASP A 42 2.10 8.09 -18.80
CA ASP A 42 3.22 7.39 -19.44
C ASP A 42 4.14 8.39 -20.15
N ARG A 43 3.54 9.38 -20.83
CA ARG A 43 4.29 10.49 -21.43
C ARG A 43 5.05 11.30 -20.37
N ALA A 44 4.43 11.55 -19.22
CA ALA A 44 5.10 12.24 -18.13
C ALA A 44 6.30 11.43 -17.61
N MET A 45 6.16 10.10 -17.49
CA MET A 45 7.25 9.21 -17.09
C MET A 45 8.40 9.23 -18.10
N ASP A 46 8.11 9.15 -19.41
CA ASP A 46 9.13 9.26 -20.46
C ASP A 46 9.90 10.58 -20.38
N LEU A 47 9.20 11.69 -20.08
CA LEU A 47 9.82 13.00 -19.89
C LEU A 47 10.66 13.07 -18.61
N LEU A 48 10.23 12.42 -17.52
CA LEU A 48 11.03 12.31 -16.30
C LEU A 48 12.34 11.53 -16.53
N GLU A 49 12.31 10.46 -17.34
CA GLU A 49 13.50 9.65 -17.65
C GLU A 49 14.59 10.45 -18.39
N ILE A 50 14.19 11.43 -19.21
CA ILE A 50 15.11 12.35 -19.91
C ILE A 50 15.30 13.68 -19.18
N GLU A 51 14.90 13.77 -17.91
CA GLU A 51 15.02 14.96 -17.05
C GLU A 51 14.32 16.23 -17.59
N ALA A 52 13.31 16.06 -18.46
CA ALA A 52 12.50 17.14 -19.02
C ALA A 52 11.38 17.57 -18.06
N TYR A 53 11.77 18.07 -16.88
CA TYR A 53 10.83 18.34 -15.79
C TYR A 53 9.80 19.44 -16.08
N GLU A 54 10.19 20.47 -16.84
CA GLU A 54 9.30 21.59 -17.21
C GLU A 54 8.07 21.11 -17.99
N ASP A 55 8.24 20.08 -18.82
CA ASP A 55 7.16 19.46 -19.60
C ASP A 55 6.46 18.33 -18.82
N ALA A 56 7.18 17.61 -17.97
CA ALA A 56 6.65 16.48 -17.20
C ALA A 56 5.70 16.92 -16.07
N ILE A 57 6.07 17.93 -15.29
CA ILE A 57 5.33 18.35 -14.09
C ILE A 57 3.88 18.75 -14.41
N PRO A 58 3.59 19.56 -15.46
CA PRO A 58 2.20 19.89 -15.82
C PRO A 58 1.35 18.66 -16.15
N LEU A 59 1.93 17.65 -16.81
CA LEU A 59 1.24 16.39 -17.11
C LEU A 59 0.98 15.58 -15.84
N LEU A 60 1.95 15.52 -14.93
CA LEU A 60 1.78 14.89 -13.63
C LEU A 60 0.68 15.56 -12.80
N ILE A 61 0.61 16.90 -12.77
CA ILE A 61 -0.45 17.66 -12.09
C ILE A 61 -1.81 17.26 -12.64
N LYS A 62 -1.97 17.31 -13.97
CA LYS A 62 -3.21 16.90 -14.65
C LYS A 62 -3.63 15.47 -14.30
N CYS A 63 -2.68 14.54 -14.21
CA CYS A 63 -2.94 13.16 -13.80
C CYS A 63 -3.28 13.03 -12.31
N ALA A 64 -2.57 13.77 -11.45
CA ALA A 64 -2.78 13.77 -10.01
C ALA A 64 -4.15 14.32 -9.61
N GLU A 65 -4.63 15.36 -10.30
CA GLU A 65 -5.99 15.91 -10.16
C GLU A 65 -7.07 14.89 -10.54
N LYS A 66 -6.76 13.96 -11.46
CA LYS A 66 -7.61 12.81 -11.81
C LYS A 66 -7.46 11.62 -10.86
N ASN A 67 -6.89 11.82 -9.66
CA ASN A 67 -6.63 10.79 -8.65
C ASN A 67 -5.69 9.66 -9.10
N ASN A 68 -4.80 9.92 -10.07
CA ASN A 68 -3.75 8.96 -10.39
C ASN A 68 -2.75 8.91 -9.23
N ALA A 69 -2.76 7.79 -8.49
CA ALA A 69 -1.95 7.60 -7.29
C ALA A 69 -0.44 7.64 -7.59
N SER A 70 -0.01 7.08 -8.73
CA SER A 70 1.40 7.13 -9.14
C SER A 70 1.83 8.55 -9.50
N ALA A 71 1.01 9.32 -10.22
CA ALA A 71 1.32 10.72 -10.51
C ALA A 71 1.41 11.59 -9.24
N GLN A 72 0.51 11.36 -8.28
CA GLN A 72 0.57 12.00 -6.96
C GLN A 72 1.87 11.64 -6.21
N TYR A 73 2.31 10.39 -6.29
CA TYR A 73 3.58 9.97 -5.72
C TYR A 73 4.77 10.69 -6.36
N GLU A 74 4.83 10.71 -7.69
CA GLU A 74 5.91 11.35 -8.45
C GLU A 74 6.00 12.84 -8.12
N LEU A 75 4.87 13.58 -8.10
CA LEU A 75 4.85 14.98 -7.67
C LEU A 75 5.35 15.16 -6.24
N GLY A 76 4.89 14.29 -5.33
CA GLY A 76 5.33 14.27 -3.95
C GLY A 76 6.85 14.13 -3.84
N ARG A 77 7.44 13.20 -4.60
CA ARG A 77 8.90 12.99 -4.64
C ARG A 77 9.64 14.19 -5.20
N LEU A 78 9.22 14.73 -6.35
CA LEU A 78 9.85 15.88 -6.99
C LEU A 78 9.88 17.11 -6.06
N LEU A 79 8.78 17.37 -5.33
CA LEU A 79 8.69 18.46 -4.35
C LEU A 79 9.52 18.21 -3.08
N LYS A 80 9.66 16.95 -2.64
CA LYS A 80 10.53 16.58 -1.51
C LYS A 80 11.99 16.90 -1.85
N GLU A 81 12.42 16.53 -3.05
CA GLU A 81 13.82 16.58 -3.50
C GLU A 81 14.19 17.91 -4.18
N GLY A 82 13.21 18.70 -4.61
CA GLY A 82 13.45 19.95 -5.36
C GLY A 82 13.90 19.71 -6.80
N ILE A 83 13.42 18.63 -7.43
CA ILE A 83 13.81 18.25 -8.79
C ILE A 83 12.85 18.90 -9.78
N GLY A 84 13.36 19.81 -10.61
CA GLY A 84 12.55 20.57 -11.57
C GLY A 84 11.53 21.53 -10.93
N THR A 85 11.60 21.71 -9.61
CA THR A 85 10.72 22.56 -8.81
C THR A 85 11.46 23.00 -7.55
N GLU A 86 10.95 24.00 -6.83
CA GLU A 86 11.50 24.37 -5.52
C GLU A 86 11.12 23.33 -4.47
N ILE A 87 12.01 23.10 -3.50
CA ILE A 87 11.72 22.19 -2.39
C ILE A 87 10.50 22.70 -1.62
N ASN A 88 9.49 21.84 -1.49
CA ASN A 88 8.31 22.13 -0.68
C ASN A 88 7.83 20.85 0.04
N LYS A 89 8.36 20.62 1.26
CA LYS A 89 8.05 19.44 2.06
C LYS A 89 6.58 19.36 2.49
N GLU A 90 5.90 20.50 2.70
CA GLU A 90 4.48 20.53 3.09
C GLU A 90 3.59 20.02 1.95
N ILE A 91 3.73 20.60 0.75
CA ILE A 91 2.94 20.16 -0.43
C ILE A 91 3.34 18.74 -0.84
N SER A 92 4.61 18.38 -0.71
CA SER A 92 5.08 17.01 -0.91
C SER A 92 4.30 16.01 -0.04
N LYS A 93 4.22 16.26 1.27
CA LYS A 93 3.44 15.42 2.20
C LYS A 93 1.99 15.29 1.77
N GLU A 94 1.34 16.38 1.35
CA GLU A 94 -0.05 16.34 0.91
C GLU A 94 -0.25 15.41 -0.30
N TYR A 95 0.61 15.51 -1.31
CA TYR A 95 0.54 14.63 -2.48
C TYR A 95 0.83 13.18 -2.13
N LEU A 96 1.83 12.91 -1.30
CA LEU A 96 2.16 11.56 -0.84
C LEU A 96 1.02 10.95 0.00
N MET A 97 0.38 11.72 0.86
CA MET A 97 -0.79 11.28 1.62
C MET A 97 -1.97 10.93 0.70
N LYS A 98 -2.27 11.76 -0.31
CA LYS A 98 -3.30 11.47 -1.32
C LYS A 98 -2.97 10.21 -2.10
N SER A 99 -1.72 10.08 -2.54
CA SER A 99 -1.21 8.94 -3.28
C SER A 99 -1.37 7.63 -2.48
N TYR A 100 -1.02 7.64 -1.20
CA TYR A 100 -1.19 6.48 -0.33
C TYR A 100 -2.66 6.14 -0.10
N LYS A 101 -3.52 7.14 0.16
CA LYS A 101 -4.99 6.97 0.29
C LYS A 101 -5.59 6.37 -0.99
N ASN A 102 -5.03 6.70 -2.16
CA ASN A 102 -5.40 6.13 -3.46
C ASN A 102 -4.74 4.78 -3.79
N GLY A 103 -4.03 4.17 -2.83
CA GLY A 103 -3.54 2.78 -2.92
C GLY A 103 -2.07 2.63 -3.32
N TYR A 104 -1.34 3.72 -3.59
CA TYR A 104 0.10 3.62 -3.91
C TYR A 104 0.92 3.52 -2.63
N LYS A 105 1.15 2.28 -2.18
CA LYS A 105 1.78 1.98 -0.89
C LYS A 105 3.20 2.55 -0.74
N LYS A 106 3.98 2.64 -1.82
CA LYS A 106 5.33 3.22 -1.81
C LYS A 106 5.39 4.65 -1.26
N SER A 107 4.30 5.42 -1.39
CA SER A 107 4.21 6.77 -0.80
C SER A 107 4.35 6.76 0.72
N GLY A 108 3.97 5.66 1.37
CA GLY A 108 4.13 5.50 2.81
C GLY A 108 5.59 5.44 3.22
N ALA A 109 6.48 4.90 2.39
CA ALA A 109 7.91 4.83 2.71
C ALA A 109 8.53 6.23 2.76
N LEU A 110 8.24 7.07 1.76
CA LEU A 110 8.69 8.46 1.73
C LEU A 110 8.08 9.29 2.87
N LEU A 111 6.81 9.10 3.20
CA LEU A 111 6.18 9.80 4.33
C LEU A 111 6.87 9.48 5.66
N ARG A 112 7.25 8.21 5.88
CA ARG A 112 7.96 7.77 7.08
C ARG A 112 9.39 8.28 7.12
N GLU A 113 10.09 8.28 5.99
CA GLU A 113 11.41 8.88 5.85
C GLU A 113 11.37 10.37 6.20
N MET A 114 10.43 11.13 5.63
CA MET A 114 10.25 12.55 5.95
C MET A 114 9.95 12.77 7.43
N ARG A 115 9.13 11.92 8.05
CA ARG A 115 8.84 11.97 9.49
C ARG A 115 10.08 11.72 10.34
N HIS A 116 10.94 10.79 9.92
CA HIS A 116 12.20 10.50 10.60
C HIS A 116 13.21 11.65 10.46
N GLU A 117 13.36 12.22 9.25
CA GLU A 117 14.21 13.39 8.99
C GLU A 117 13.81 14.61 9.84
N GLU A 118 12.52 14.80 10.10
CA GLU A 118 12.02 15.93 10.89
C GLU A 118 12.19 15.76 12.40
N ASN A 119 12.27 14.52 12.87
CA ASN A 119 12.26 14.16 14.29
C ASN A 119 13.51 13.36 14.67
N GLU A 120 14.70 13.93 14.45
CA GLU A 120 16.00 13.27 14.71
C GLU A 120 16.21 12.76 16.15
N ASN A 121 15.34 13.08 17.11
CA ASN A 121 15.32 12.51 18.45
C ASN A 121 13.89 12.06 18.82
N PHE A 122 13.49 10.86 18.42
CA PHE A 122 12.34 10.19 19.03
C PHE A 122 12.74 9.68 20.42
N ASP A 123 12.66 10.54 21.44
CA ASP A 123 12.55 10.11 22.85
C ASP A 123 11.13 9.58 23.10
N LYS A 124 10.72 8.59 22.30
CA LYS A 124 9.41 7.98 22.47
C LYS A 124 9.46 7.10 23.70
N ILE A 125 8.72 7.50 24.73
CA ILE A 125 8.44 6.63 25.87
C ILE A 125 7.51 5.53 25.36
N VAL A 126 8.06 4.34 25.25
CA VAL A 126 7.31 3.14 24.92
C VAL A 126 6.62 2.65 26.18
N ASP A 127 5.31 2.45 26.09
CA ASP A 127 4.54 1.99 27.24
C ASP A 127 4.77 0.50 27.45
N THR A 128 5.06 0.15 28.70
CA THR A 128 5.34 -1.21 29.16
C THR A 128 4.22 -1.75 30.05
N GLU A 129 3.10 -1.03 30.17
CA GLU A 129 1.91 -1.55 30.83
C GLU A 129 0.99 -2.26 29.84
N TYR A 130 0.75 -3.55 30.11
CA TYR A 130 -0.06 -4.40 29.26
C TYR A 130 -1.39 -4.77 29.92
N GLU A 131 -2.39 -5.02 29.10
CA GLU A 131 -3.60 -5.75 29.44
C GLU A 131 -3.69 -7.04 28.62
N THR A 132 -4.17 -8.12 29.24
CA THR A 132 -4.41 -9.38 28.55
C THR A 132 -5.79 -9.36 27.91
N ILE A 133 -5.82 -9.49 26.59
CA ILE A 133 -7.03 -9.64 25.80
C ILE A 133 -7.34 -11.13 25.67
N ILE A 134 -8.55 -11.53 26.04
CA ILE A 134 -9.08 -12.88 25.79
C ILE A 134 -10.13 -12.74 24.69
N SER A 135 -9.87 -13.42 23.57
CA SER A 135 -10.68 -13.32 22.35
C SER A 135 -11.73 -14.42 22.28
N ASP A 136 -12.91 -14.06 21.78
CA ASP A 136 -13.95 -15.03 21.38
C ASP A 136 -13.48 -15.96 20.24
N LEU A 137 -12.38 -15.62 19.55
CA LEU A 137 -11.73 -16.47 18.56
C LEU A 137 -10.86 -17.57 19.17
N GLY A 138 -10.76 -17.68 20.50
CA GLY A 138 -10.10 -18.81 21.18
C GLY A 138 -8.60 -18.62 21.42
N TYR A 139 -8.15 -17.37 21.53
CA TYR A 139 -6.77 -17.04 21.90
C TYR A 139 -6.74 -16.00 23.03
N LYS A 140 -5.57 -15.86 23.66
CA LYS A 140 -5.23 -14.72 24.51
C LYS A 140 -3.94 -14.07 24.02
N ILE A 141 -3.81 -12.77 24.21
CA ILE A 141 -2.62 -11.98 23.85
C ILE A 141 -2.54 -10.74 24.72
N ASP A 142 -1.33 -10.29 25.05
CA ASP A 142 -1.15 -9.03 25.75
C ASP A 142 -1.09 -7.86 24.76
N MET A 143 -1.66 -6.73 25.16
CA MET A 143 -1.70 -5.50 24.39
C MET A 143 -1.33 -4.32 25.28
N PRO A 144 -0.51 -3.36 24.83
CA PRO A 144 -0.26 -2.15 25.60
C PRO A 144 -1.56 -1.37 25.86
N LYS A 145 -1.77 -0.94 27.10
CA LYS A 145 -3.04 -0.33 27.55
C LYS A 145 -3.35 1.00 26.88
N ASN A 146 -2.33 1.74 26.49
CA ASN A 146 -2.46 3.05 25.87
C ASN A 146 -2.76 2.99 24.36
N TRP A 147 -2.78 1.80 23.75
CA TRP A 147 -3.08 1.66 22.33
C TRP A 147 -4.57 1.83 22.05
N VAL A 148 -4.87 2.42 20.90
CA VAL A 148 -6.25 2.61 20.44
C VAL A 148 -6.74 1.32 19.79
N LYS A 149 -7.77 0.70 20.36
CA LYS A 149 -8.45 -0.45 19.76
C LYS A 149 -9.39 0.03 18.64
N LEU A 150 -9.22 -0.53 17.45
CA LEU A 150 -10.05 -0.24 16.29
C LEU A 150 -11.10 -1.34 16.09
N GLU A 151 -12.31 -0.95 15.68
CA GLU A 151 -13.35 -1.92 15.35
C GLU A 151 -13.01 -2.69 14.07
N SER A 152 -13.05 -4.02 14.15
CA SER A 152 -12.91 -4.88 12.98
C SER A 152 -14.18 -4.85 12.13
N LYS A 153 -14.02 -4.84 10.80
CA LYS A 153 -15.15 -4.92 9.86
C LYS A 153 -15.90 -6.26 9.94
N ASN A 154 -15.23 -7.32 10.38
CA ASN A 154 -15.80 -8.65 10.50
C ASN A 154 -15.27 -9.37 11.76
N LYS A 155 -16.10 -9.42 12.81
CA LYS A 155 -15.79 -10.03 14.10
C LYS A 155 -15.69 -11.56 14.07
N HIS A 156 -16.10 -12.22 12.98
CA HIS A 156 -16.05 -13.68 12.88
C HIS A 156 -14.65 -14.23 12.63
N CYS A 157 -13.74 -13.42 12.05
CA CYS A 157 -12.37 -13.84 11.75
C CYS A 157 -11.32 -12.81 12.14
N PHE A 158 -11.72 -11.57 12.46
CA PHE A 158 -10.86 -10.51 12.98
C PHE A 158 -11.38 -10.00 14.31
N ASP A 159 -10.56 -10.05 15.36
CA ASP A 159 -11.01 -9.58 16.67
C ASP A 159 -10.23 -8.36 17.16
N THR A 160 -8.91 -8.46 17.30
CA THR A 160 -8.10 -7.39 17.88
C THR A 160 -7.28 -6.70 16.82
N ILE A 161 -7.55 -5.41 16.58
CA ILE A 161 -6.69 -4.48 15.86
C ILE A 161 -6.40 -3.32 16.80
N ALA A 162 -5.13 -3.05 17.08
CA ALA A 162 -4.72 -1.98 17.99
C ALA A 162 -3.55 -1.20 17.41
N ILE A 163 -3.53 0.12 17.62
CA ILE A 163 -2.53 1.02 17.02
C ILE A 163 -2.02 2.01 18.06
N ASP A 164 -0.70 2.20 18.07
CA ASP A 164 -0.04 3.35 18.69
C ASP A 164 0.11 4.46 17.62
N VAL A 165 -0.75 5.47 17.68
CA VAL A 165 -0.78 6.55 16.69
C VAL A 165 0.11 7.69 17.16
N VAL A 166 1.07 8.08 16.31
CA VAL A 166 1.74 9.39 16.36
C VAL A 166 1.69 9.95 14.95
N ASP A 167 0.92 11.02 14.82
CA ASP A 167 0.85 11.98 13.71
C ASP A 167 0.40 11.49 12.33
N GLY A 168 -0.77 12.00 11.92
CA GLY A 168 -1.26 11.99 10.54
C GLY A 168 -2.38 11.00 10.25
N ASP A 169 -3.16 11.29 9.20
CA ASP A 169 -4.33 10.51 8.78
C ASP A 169 -4.00 9.12 8.20
N VAL A 170 -2.73 8.81 7.93
CA VAL A 170 -2.35 7.76 6.95
C VAL A 170 -1.26 6.81 7.41
N ILE A 171 -0.26 7.27 8.18
CA ILE A 171 0.84 6.45 8.71
C ILE A 171 0.66 6.25 10.22
N PHE A 172 1.24 5.18 10.76
CA PHE A 172 1.15 4.81 12.17
C PHE A 172 2.53 4.33 12.64
N ASN A 173 2.75 4.32 13.97
CA ASN A 173 4.02 3.83 14.52
C ASN A 173 4.05 2.32 14.56
N ILE A 174 3.03 1.72 15.15
CA ILE A 174 2.91 0.28 15.27
C ILE A 174 1.44 -0.11 15.31
N LYS A 175 1.13 -1.24 14.69
CA LYS A 175 -0.20 -1.84 14.64
C LYS A 175 -0.10 -3.32 14.91
N MET A 176 -0.92 -3.82 15.82
CA MET A 176 -1.15 -5.25 16.03
C MET A 176 -2.49 -5.65 15.40
N GLN A 177 -2.53 -6.82 14.79
CA GLN A 177 -3.76 -7.46 14.32
C GLN A 177 -3.70 -8.97 14.49
N VAL A 178 -4.81 -9.60 14.88
CA VAL A 178 -4.95 -11.06 14.93
C VAL A 178 -6.08 -11.52 14.03
N PHE A 179 -5.80 -12.52 13.21
CA PHE A 179 -6.72 -13.12 12.26
C PHE A 179 -6.82 -14.63 12.45
N LEU A 180 -8.02 -15.18 12.37
CA LEU A 180 -8.29 -16.62 12.40
C LEU A 180 -8.79 -17.10 11.04
N ILE A 181 -8.06 -18.02 10.44
CA ILE A 181 -8.54 -18.84 9.32
C ILE A 181 -9.19 -20.09 9.93
N GLU A 182 -10.51 -20.08 10.00
CA GLU A 182 -11.26 -21.23 10.49
C GLU A 182 -11.09 -22.44 9.56
N ILE A 183 -10.78 -23.58 10.16
CA ILE A 183 -10.68 -24.87 9.48
C ILE A 183 -11.75 -25.76 10.08
N PRO A 184 -12.52 -26.50 9.27
CA PRO A 184 -13.54 -27.39 9.80
C PRO A 184 -12.98 -28.33 10.87
N GLU A 185 -13.82 -28.62 11.85
CA GLU A 185 -13.47 -29.42 13.01
C GLU A 185 -12.85 -30.76 12.58
N ASN A 186 -11.79 -31.18 13.27
CA ASN A 186 -11.01 -32.36 12.92
C ASN A 186 -10.35 -32.32 11.54
N MET A 187 -10.10 -31.15 10.95
CA MET A 187 -9.26 -31.01 9.75
C MET A 187 -8.04 -30.11 9.97
N SER A 188 -7.90 -29.47 11.14
CA SER A 188 -6.75 -28.62 11.48
C SER A 188 -5.41 -29.38 11.47
N PHE A 189 -5.42 -30.68 11.71
CA PHE A 189 -4.20 -31.51 11.59
C PHE A 189 -3.72 -31.69 10.14
N CYS A 190 -4.59 -31.52 9.14
CA CYS A 190 -4.24 -31.59 7.72
C CYS A 190 -3.43 -30.38 7.27
N VAL A 191 -3.38 -29.32 8.08
CA VAL A 191 -2.68 -28.09 7.73
C VAL A 191 -1.22 -28.14 8.16
N ASP A 192 -0.40 -28.01 7.13
CA ASP A 192 1.04 -27.93 7.18
C ASP A 192 1.46 -26.45 7.14
N LEU A 193 1.99 -25.96 8.27
CA LEU A 193 2.40 -24.57 8.41
C LEU A 193 3.61 -24.23 7.53
N ASP A 194 4.47 -25.19 7.20
CA ASP A 194 5.58 -24.98 6.26
C ASP A 194 5.03 -24.66 4.87
N ARG A 195 4.06 -25.45 4.40
CA ARG A 195 3.41 -25.20 3.10
C ARG A 195 2.66 -23.87 3.08
N VAL A 196 1.99 -23.55 4.18
CA VAL A 196 1.25 -22.29 4.30
C VAL A 196 2.21 -21.10 4.27
N ALA A 197 3.28 -21.13 5.07
CA ALA A 197 4.27 -20.06 5.13
C ALA A 197 5.02 -19.88 3.80
N ASN A 198 5.49 -20.98 3.19
CA ASN A 198 6.27 -20.94 1.94
C ASN A 198 5.47 -20.41 0.73
N ASN A 199 4.13 -20.44 0.78
CA ASN A 199 3.27 -19.92 -0.28
C ASN A 199 2.67 -18.54 0.05
N MET A 200 2.95 -17.95 1.21
CA MET A 200 2.48 -16.61 1.56
C MET A 200 3.36 -15.47 1.01
N GLY A 201 4.51 -15.77 0.39
CA GLY A 201 5.38 -14.78 -0.25
C GLY A 201 6.85 -15.04 0.07
N CYS A 202 7.75 -14.55 -0.79
CA CYS A 202 9.19 -14.82 -0.85
C CYS A 202 10.00 -14.37 0.39
N ILE A 203 9.77 -14.98 1.54
CA ILE A 203 10.53 -14.76 2.77
C ILE A 203 10.73 -16.12 3.45
N GLU A 204 11.96 -16.43 3.87
CA GLU A 204 12.24 -17.62 4.65
C GLU A 204 11.49 -17.55 5.99
N SER A 205 10.63 -18.54 6.24
CA SER A 205 9.96 -18.69 7.53
C SER A 205 10.84 -19.49 8.49
N VAL A 206 10.87 -19.09 9.76
CA VAL A 206 11.63 -19.80 10.79
C VAL A 206 10.65 -20.58 11.68
N SER A 207 11.00 -21.83 11.99
CA SER A 207 10.31 -22.57 13.06
C SER A 207 10.52 -21.82 14.37
N PHE A 208 9.43 -21.44 15.01
CA PHE A 208 9.47 -20.59 16.20
C PHE A 208 8.52 -21.15 17.27
N ASN A 209 8.96 -21.09 18.53
CA ASN A 209 8.17 -21.42 19.70
C ASN A 209 8.23 -20.22 20.64
N ASN A 210 7.06 -19.66 20.93
CA ASN A 210 6.91 -18.46 21.76
C ASN A 210 6.73 -18.78 23.26
N GLY A 211 7.04 -20.00 23.69
CA GLY A 211 6.79 -20.53 25.04
C GLY A 211 5.39 -21.15 25.23
N ASN A 212 4.40 -20.73 24.44
CA ASN A 212 3.00 -21.15 24.58
C ASN A 212 2.53 -22.06 23.45
N CYS A 213 2.95 -21.79 22.21
CA CYS A 213 2.61 -22.57 21.03
C CYS A 213 3.76 -22.61 20.02
N ASN A 214 3.78 -23.70 19.25
CA ASN A 214 4.69 -23.87 18.12
C ASN A 214 4.09 -23.23 16.86
N GLY A 215 4.94 -22.65 16.01
CA GLY A 215 4.49 -21.99 14.80
C GLY A 215 5.61 -21.62 13.85
N LYS A 216 5.30 -20.67 12.97
CA LYS A 216 6.22 -20.07 12.00
C LYS A 216 6.26 -18.57 12.21
N LEU A 217 7.47 -18.03 12.32
CA LEU A 217 7.70 -16.59 12.34
C LEU A 217 8.25 -16.15 10.98
N ILE A 218 7.68 -15.08 10.45
CA ILE A 218 8.05 -14.47 9.17
C ILE A 218 8.26 -12.99 9.44
N CYS A 219 9.44 -12.48 9.07
CA CYS A 219 9.79 -11.07 9.22
C CYS A 219 10.12 -10.47 7.85
N GLY A 220 9.57 -9.29 7.53
CA GLY A 220 9.83 -8.67 6.24
C GLY A 220 9.47 -7.20 6.15
N GLU A 221 10.15 -6.50 5.23
CA GLU A 221 9.87 -5.10 4.95
C GLU A 221 8.70 -4.95 3.96
N GLY A 222 7.73 -4.11 4.33
CA GLY A 222 6.62 -3.70 3.49
C GLY A 222 7.02 -2.60 2.51
N LEU A 223 6.33 -2.55 1.37
CA LEU A 223 6.55 -1.52 0.34
C LEU A 223 6.26 -0.09 0.84
N ASP A 224 5.52 0.06 1.93
CA ASP A 224 5.22 1.34 2.57
C ASP A 224 6.17 1.74 3.70
N GLY A 225 7.33 1.08 3.81
CA GLY A 225 8.35 1.44 4.80
C GLY A 225 8.02 0.94 6.20
N THR A 226 7.37 -0.22 6.32
CA THR A 226 7.09 -0.88 7.60
C THR A 226 7.89 -2.17 7.76
N CYS A 227 8.29 -2.52 8.96
CA CYS A 227 8.69 -3.90 9.30
C CYS A 227 7.44 -4.69 9.71
N ASN A 228 7.26 -5.88 9.15
CA ASN A 228 6.15 -6.77 9.43
C ASN A 228 6.65 -8.03 10.13
N TYR A 229 6.09 -8.33 11.30
CA TYR A 229 6.30 -9.55 12.07
C TYR A 229 5.02 -10.36 12.02
N LEU A 230 5.07 -11.53 11.40
CA LEU A 230 3.94 -12.44 11.23
C LEU A 230 4.25 -13.74 11.94
N PHE A 231 3.53 -14.02 13.03
CA PHE A 231 3.55 -15.30 13.72
C PHE A 231 2.30 -16.09 13.37
N ILE A 232 2.51 -17.26 12.78
CA ILE A 232 1.46 -18.19 12.38
C ILE A 232 1.53 -19.41 13.28
N SER A 233 0.41 -19.72 13.94
CA SER A 233 0.28 -20.95 14.73
C SER A 233 -1.05 -21.63 14.44
N LYS A 234 -1.18 -22.90 14.80
CA LYS A 234 -2.41 -23.69 14.58
C LYS A 234 -2.99 -24.19 15.88
N GLY A 235 -4.30 -24.07 16.00
CA GLY A 235 -5.11 -24.64 17.08
C GLY A 235 -6.19 -25.56 16.54
N MET A 236 -7.08 -26.03 17.42
CA MET A 236 -8.19 -26.89 17.02
C MET A 236 -9.12 -26.20 16.01
N ARG A 237 -9.40 -24.91 16.22
CA ARG A 237 -10.31 -24.09 15.40
C ARG A 237 -9.75 -23.71 14.03
N GLY A 238 -8.43 -23.71 13.87
CA GLY A 238 -7.82 -23.30 12.62
C GLY A 238 -6.41 -22.75 12.76
N VAL A 239 -6.04 -21.89 11.80
CA VAL A 239 -4.74 -21.22 11.76
C VAL A 239 -4.90 -19.78 12.22
N TYR A 240 -4.13 -19.41 13.23
CA TYR A 240 -4.04 -18.07 13.77
C TYR A 240 -2.86 -17.34 13.11
N ASP A 241 -3.10 -16.09 12.80
CA ASP A 241 -2.20 -15.18 12.13
C ASP A 241 -2.11 -13.92 13.01
N VAL A 242 -1.00 -13.80 13.73
CA VAL A 242 -0.68 -12.65 14.58
C VAL A 242 0.29 -11.77 13.80
N ARG A 243 -0.12 -10.54 13.48
CA ARG A 243 0.73 -9.56 12.79
C ARG A 243 0.98 -8.36 13.65
N VAL A 244 2.25 -8.01 13.79
CA VAL A 244 2.72 -6.74 14.32
C VAL A 244 3.42 -6.01 13.18
N ILE A 245 2.96 -4.80 12.87
CA ILE A 245 3.44 -3.97 11.77
C ILE A 245 3.94 -2.68 12.37
N VAL A 246 5.23 -2.38 12.23
CA VAL A 246 5.88 -1.20 12.82
C VAL A 246 6.49 -0.36 11.72
N ASP A 247 6.54 0.96 11.93
CA ASP A 247 7.34 1.86 11.10
C ASP A 247 8.81 1.44 11.15
N LYS A 248 9.45 1.30 9.99
CA LYS A 248 10.84 0.88 9.87
C LYS A 248 11.80 1.72 10.73
N TYR A 249 11.55 3.02 10.88
CA TYR A 249 12.42 3.91 11.65
C TYR A 249 12.18 3.82 13.17
N LEU A 250 11.06 3.22 13.59
CA LEU A 250 10.73 3.01 15.00
C LEU A 250 10.92 1.55 15.43
N ASP A 251 11.32 0.68 14.51
CA ASP A 251 11.52 -0.75 14.75
C ASP A 251 12.41 -1.04 15.98
N PRO A 252 13.61 -0.41 16.15
CA PRO A 252 14.45 -0.64 17.32
C PRO A 252 13.83 -0.12 18.63
N ILE A 253 12.94 0.86 18.55
CA ILE A 253 12.28 1.44 19.73
C ILE A 253 11.20 0.48 20.24
N TYR A 254 10.51 -0.25 19.35
CA TYR A 254 9.42 -1.15 19.71
C TYR A 254 9.83 -2.62 19.85
N GLU A 255 11.12 -2.96 19.72
CA GLU A 255 11.61 -4.34 19.76
C GLU A 255 11.06 -5.12 20.97
N GLU A 256 11.19 -4.56 22.19
CA GLU A 256 10.68 -5.20 23.41
C GLU A 256 9.15 -5.35 23.42
N VAL A 257 8.41 -4.41 22.83
CA VAL A 257 6.94 -4.50 22.73
C VAL A 257 6.52 -5.58 21.75
N ILE A 258 7.21 -5.65 20.60
CA ILE A 258 6.96 -6.66 19.58
C ILE A 258 7.19 -8.05 20.18
N ASP A 259 8.32 -8.24 20.87
CA ASP A 259 8.63 -9.48 21.55
C ASP A 259 7.57 -9.82 22.60
N HIS A 260 7.21 -8.89 23.49
CA HIS A 260 6.18 -9.14 24.51
C HIS A 260 4.85 -9.58 23.90
N ILE A 261 4.39 -8.91 22.84
CA ILE A 261 3.15 -9.27 22.13
C ILE A 261 3.25 -10.69 21.57
N ILE A 262 4.34 -11.04 20.88
CA ILE A 262 4.51 -12.36 20.27
C ILE A 262 4.64 -13.47 21.32
N TYR A 263 5.41 -13.25 22.40
CA TYR A 263 5.59 -14.21 23.50
C TYR A 263 4.34 -14.38 24.37
N SER A 264 3.52 -13.34 24.52
CA SER A 264 2.26 -13.42 25.29
C SER A 264 1.14 -14.19 24.58
N PHE A 265 1.21 -14.31 23.26
CA PHE A 265 0.15 -14.99 22.49
C PHE A 265 0.03 -16.47 22.85
N ASP A 266 -1.18 -16.92 23.10
CA ASP A 266 -1.48 -18.32 23.40
C ASP A 266 -2.85 -18.72 22.83
N ILE A 267 -2.93 -19.95 22.35
CA ILE A 267 -4.17 -20.53 21.83
C ILE A 267 -4.83 -21.33 22.95
N LEU A 268 -6.08 -21.01 23.27
CA LEU A 268 -6.81 -21.67 24.35
C LEU A 268 -7.19 -23.10 23.98
N ASP A 269 -7.63 -23.32 22.74
CA ASP A 269 -8.02 -24.63 22.21
C ASP A 269 -6.87 -25.30 21.44
N LYS A 270 -5.87 -25.83 22.18
CA LYS A 270 -4.69 -26.48 21.60
C LYS A 270 -5.03 -27.82 20.95
N ILE A 271 -4.34 -28.14 19.86
CA ILE A 271 -4.42 -29.49 19.27
C ILE A 271 -3.78 -30.47 20.27
N PRO A 272 -4.46 -31.56 20.67
CA PRO A 272 -3.88 -32.55 21.58
C PRO A 272 -2.57 -33.10 21.01
N GLU A 273 -1.52 -33.13 21.82
CA GLU A 273 -0.30 -33.87 21.48
C GLU A 273 -0.65 -35.36 21.38
N LYS A 274 -0.27 -35.99 20.26
CA LYS A 274 -0.44 -37.43 20.05
C LYS A 274 0.62 -38.23 20.77
#